data_AF-A0A9Q1EXM9-F1
#
_entry.id   AF-A0A9Q1EXM9-F1
#
_cell.length_a   1.000
_cell.length_b   1.000
_cell.length_c   1.000
_cell.angle_alpha   90.00
_cell.angle_beta   90.00
_cell.angle_gamma   90.00
#
_symmetry.space_group_name_H-M   'P 1'
#
loop_
_entity.id
_entity.type
_entity.pdbx_description
1 polymer ?
#
loop_
_entity_poly.entity_id
_entity_poly.type
_entity_poly.pdbx_seq_one_letter_code
_entity_poly.pdbx_strand_id
1 'polypeptide(L)'
;MLHVEQDQEDEEAIFDPDSEISEADDPEYVPQGQAGVVGVPGSPASRDEDSFDDTSSEEGDKSWDVSFQELFCDLLQNPMDKATMGVRRYEDIRSFMRFDDKRTRPIRQETDHMAAFRYVWDCFLVNGRRQFIPSDCVTVDEQLVPFRGRCKFIQYMPSKPAKYRIQIF
;
A
#
# COMPACT_ATOMS: atom_id res chain seq x y z
N MET A 1 51.23 28.65 38.04
CA MET A 1 52.23 27.92 37.24
C MET A 1 51.53 26.63 36.82
N LEU A 2 50.96 26.44 35.64
CA LEU A 2 50.88 27.15 34.34
C LEU A 2 49.51 26.82 33.70
N HIS A 3 48.79 27.81 33.13
CA HIS A 3 48.29 27.96 31.73
C HIS A 3 47.51 26.74 31.15
N VAL A 4 46.20 26.81 30.88
CA VAL A 4 45.50 27.37 29.66
C VAL A 4 46.03 26.67 28.40
N GLU A 5 45.24 25.90 27.62
CA GLU A 5 44.39 26.38 26.52
C GLU A 5 43.31 25.36 26.11
N GLN A 6 42.20 25.91 25.60
CA GLN A 6 41.21 25.23 24.75
C GLN A 6 41.89 24.77 23.46
N ASP A 7 41.46 23.63 22.90
CA ASP A 7 41.36 23.51 21.44
C ASP A 7 40.18 22.62 21.07
N GLN A 8 39.53 23.10 20.02
CA GLN A 8 38.25 22.73 19.44
C GLN A 8 38.62 22.29 18.03
N GLU A 9 38.40 21.03 17.68
CA GLU A 9 38.48 20.61 16.28
C GLU A 9 37.21 19.82 15.96
N ASP A 10 36.32 20.57 15.31
CA ASP A 10 35.15 20.11 14.58
C ASP A 10 35.61 19.25 13.38
N GLU A 11 35.32 17.95 13.37
CA GLU A 11 35.38 17.16 12.13
C GLU A 11 34.12 17.43 11.30
N GLU A 12 34.13 18.57 10.61
CA GLU A 12 33.26 18.83 9.47
C GLU A 12 33.69 17.92 8.32
N ALA A 13 32.87 16.91 7.99
CA ALA A 13 33.02 16.13 6.78
C ALA A 13 32.77 17.05 5.57
N ILE A 14 33.86 17.54 4.98
CA ILE A 14 33.86 18.32 3.75
C ILE A 14 33.33 17.42 2.62
N PHE A 15 32.08 17.67 2.21
CA PHE A 15 31.51 17.16 0.97
C PHE A 15 32.17 17.93 -0.18
N ASP A 16 33.10 17.28 -0.86
CA ASP A 16 33.79 17.82 -2.03
C ASP A 16 32.82 17.85 -3.23
N PRO A 17 32.39 19.03 -3.72
CA PRO A 17 31.36 19.13 -4.74
C PRO A 17 31.86 18.78 -6.16
N ASP A 18 33.15 18.50 -6.33
CA ASP A 18 33.77 18.23 -7.64
C ASP A 18 34.32 16.79 -7.78
N SER A 19 33.87 15.82 -6.96
CA SER A 19 34.21 14.42 -7.20
C SER A 19 33.46 13.89 -8.43
N GLU A 20 34.13 13.87 -9.59
CA GLU A 20 33.67 13.21 -10.82
C GLU A 20 33.37 11.73 -10.55
N ILE A 21 32.09 11.36 -10.61
CA ILE A 21 31.66 9.97 -10.59
C ILE A 21 31.93 9.40 -11.99
N SER A 22 32.87 8.46 -12.07
CA SER A 22 33.15 7.69 -13.27
C SER A 22 31.92 6.85 -13.66
N GLU A 23 31.29 7.18 -14.78
CA GLU A 23 30.28 6.35 -15.43
C GLU A 23 30.96 5.15 -16.12
N ALA A 24 30.97 4.01 -15.43
CA ALA A 24 31.17 2.72 -16.08
C ALA A 24 30.41 1.64 -15.30
N ASP A 25 29.66 0.84 -16.05
CA ASP A 25 28.89 -0.34 -15.66
C ASP A 25 27.45 -0.12 -15.16
N ASP A 26 26.58 0.35 -16.07
CA ASP A 26 25.13 0.18 -15.98
C ASP A 26 24.65 -0.75 -17.13
N PRO A 27 24.13 -1.97 -16.86
CA PRO A 27 23.66 -2.88 -17.90
C PRO A 27 22.31 -2.44 -18.51
N GLU A 28 22.43 -1.66 -19.59
CA GLU A 28 21.57 -1.55 -20.78
C GLU A 28 20.05 -1.86 -20.64
N TYR A 29 19.26 -0.81 -20.40
CA TYR A 29 17.82 -0.78 -20.66
C TYR A 29 17.57 -0.62 -22.17
N VAL A 30 16.92 -1.61 -22.81
CA VAL A 30 16.57 -1.57 -24.24
C VAL A 30 15.11 -1.15 -24.43
N PRO A 31 14.82 0.02 -25.04
CA PRO A 31 13.48 0.41 -25.44
C PRO A 31 13.18 -0.12 -26.85
N GLN A 32 12.22 -1.04 -26.98
CA GLN A 32 11.75 -1.47 -28.30
C GLN A 32 10.81 -0.42 -28.90
N GLY A 33 11.29 0.17 -29.99
CA GLY A 33 10.69 1.29 -30.70
C GLY A 33 9.53 0.93 -31.64
N GLN A 34 8.95 2.02 -32.12
CA GLN A 34 7.89 2.13 -33.11
C GLN A 34 8.51 2.13 -34.53
N ALA A 35 7.91 1.40 -35.47
CA ALA A 35 8.18 1.55 -36.91
C ALA A 35 6.86 1.54 -37.69
N GLY A 36 6.60 2.61 -38.43
CA GLY A 36 5.40 2.78 -39.25
C GLY A 36 5.51 2.16 -40.64
N VAL A 37 4.37 1.83 -41.23
CA VAL A 37 4.15 1.68 -42.67
C VAL A 37 2.83 2.36 -43.02
N VAL A 38 2.84 3.20 -44.05
CA VAL A 38 1.73 4.06 -44.51
C VAL A 38 0.72 3.28 -45.36
N GLY A 39 -0.59 3.50 -45.12
CA GLY A 39 -1.69 3.06 -46.01
C GLY A 39 -3.09 3.53 -45.58
N VAL A 40 -3.51 4.70 -46.09
CA VAL A 40 -4.84 5.27 -46.50
C VAL A 40 -6.18 4.76 -45.86
N PRO A 41 -7.21 5.63 -45.62
CA PRO A 41 -8.24 5.45 -44.59
C PRO A 41 -9.57 4.83 -45.05
N GLY A 42 -10.27 4.16 -44.12
CA GLY A 42 -11.64 3.65 -44.28
C GLY A 42 -12.42 3.64 -42.94
N SER A 43 -13.70 4.02 -43.02
CA SER A 43 -14.71 4.31 -41.97
C SER A 43 -15.01 3.23 -40.89
N PRO A 44 -15.79 3.58 -39.83
CA PRO A 44 -15.74 2.92 -38.51
C PRO A 44 -16.78 1.80 -38.33
N ALA A 45 -16.32 0.69 -37.73
CA ALA A 45 -17.08 -0.40 -37.12
C ALA A 45 -16.05 -1.16 -36.26
N SER A 46 -16.29 -1.68 -35.07
CA SER A 46 -17.46 -1.96 -34.24
C SER A 46 -16.95 -2.18 -32.81
N ARG A 47 -17.83 -2.09 -31.81
CA ARG A 47 -17.54 -2.44 -30.41
C ARG A 47 -17.04 -3.88 -30.32
N ASP A 48 -15.82 -4.05 -29.79
CA ASP A 48 -15.37 -5.34 -29.28
C ASP A 48 -15.80 -5.43 -27.81
N GLU A 49 -16.71 -6.35 -27.54
CA GLU A 49 -17.08 -6.81 -26.21
C GLU A 49 -15.91 -7.66 -25.70
N ASP A 50 -15.13 -7.13 -24.75
CA ASP A 50 -14.07 -7.90 -24.09
C ASP A 50 -14.71 -9.05 -23.29
N SER A 51 -14.57 -10.25 -23.83
CA SER A 51 -14.94 -11.50 -23.17
C SER A 51 -14.12 -11.68 -21.89
N PHE A 52 -14.79 -11.63 -20.75
CA PHE A 52 -14.24 -12.02 -19.46
C PHE A 52 -14.02 -13.55 -19.45
N ASP A 53 -12.80 -13.99 -19.76
CA ASP A 53 -12.37 -15.38 -19.63
C ASP A 53 -12.01 -15.65 -18.16
N ASP A 54 -12.97 -16.22 -17.43
CA ASP A 54 -12.78 -16.73 -16.07
C ASP A 54 -12.32 -18.19 -16.13
N THR A 55 -11.01 -18.37 -16.33
CA THR A 55 -10.35 -19.64 -16.04
C THR A 55 -9.18 -19.39 -15.09
N SER A 56 -9.51 -18.99 -13.86
CA SER A 56 -8.58 -19.08 -12.74
C SER A 56 -8.89 -20.32 -11.91
N SER A 57 -7.96 -21.26 -11.93
CA SER A 57 -7.92 -22.42 -11.05
C SER A 57 -8.16 -21.98 -9.60
N GLU A 58 -9.19 -22.56 -8.99
CA GLU A 58 -9.60 -22.37 -7.59
C GLU A 58 -8.52 -22.88 -6.62
N GLU A 59 -7.41 -22.15 -6.50
CA GLU A 59 -6.62 -22.19 -5.27
C GLU A 59 -7.29 -21.24 -4.29
N GLY A 60 -8.08 -21.82 -3.38
CA GLY A 60 -8.86 -21.09 -2.39
C GLY A 60 -8.01 -20.08 -1.64
N ASP A 61 -8.22 -18.81 -1.97
CA ASP A 61 -7.81 -17.70 -1.11
C ASP A 61 -8.46 -17.96 0.26
N LYS A 62 -7.63 -18.29 1.26
CA LYS A 62 -8.07 -18.41 2.65
C LYS A 62 -8.54 -17.02 3.10
N SER A 63 -9.81 -16.75 2.84
CA SER A 63 -10.54 -15.60 3.34
C SER A 63 -10.78 -15.87 4.82
N TRP A 64 -10.06 -15.14 5.67
CA TRP A 64 -10.31 -15.14 7.12
C TRP A 64 -11.55 -14.32 7.50
N ASP A 65 -12.21 -13.71 6.50
CA ASP A 65 -13.50 -13.06 6.72
C ASP A 65 -14.57 -14.11 7.00
N VAL A 66 -14.97 -14.19 8.26
CA VAL A 66 -16.18 -14.88 8.69
C VAL A 66 -17.38 -14.14 8.09
N SER A 67 -18.29 -14.87 7.48
CA SER A 67 -19.43 -14.26 6.82
C SER A 67 -20.34 -13.54 7.83
N PHE A 68 -21.02 -12.48 7.39
CA PHE A 68 -22.01 -11.80 8.21
C PHE A 68 -23.10 -12.77 8.73
N GLN A 69 -23.47 -13.75 7.90
CA GLN A 69 -24.45 -14.77 8.22
C GLN A 69 -23.96 -15.68 9.35
N GLU A 70 -22.67 -16.05 9.34
CA GLU A 70 -22.06 -16.87 10.39
C GLU A 70 -21.91 -16.12 11.72
N LEU A 71 -21.64 -14.81 11.66
CA LEU A 71 -21.54 -13.96 12.86
C LEU A 71 -22.88 -13.75 13.58
N PHE A 72 -23.99 -13.58 12.86
CA PHE A 72 -25.26 -13.12 13.47
C PHE A 72 -26.53 -13.93 13.14
N CYS A 73 -26.48 -14.81 12.15
CA CYS A 73 -27.65 -15.55 11.66
C CYS A 73 -27.54 -17.06 11.89
N ASP A 74 -26.33 -17.59 12.06
CA ASP A 74 -26.12 -19.03 12.25
C ASP A 74 -26.56 -19.52 13.64
N LEU A 75 -26.96 -20.78 13.70
CA LEU A 75 -27.35 -21.44 14.96
C LEU A 75 -26.17 -21.57 15.93
N LEU A 76 -24.94 -21.62 15.40
CA LEU A 76 -23.70 -21.72 16.18
C LEU A 76 -23.05 -20.35 16.45
N GLN A 77 -23.76 -19.25 16.18
CA GLN A 77 -23.24 -17.90 16.43
C GLN A 77 -22.79 -17.74 17.89
N ASN A 78 -21.77 -16.93 18.09
CA ASN A 78 -21.36 -16.55 19.43
C ASN A 78 -22.42 -15.61 20.05
N PRO A 79 -23.05 -15.97 21.19
CA PRO A 79 -24.05 -15.11 21.82
C PRO A 79 -23.54 -13.69 22.16
N MET A 80 -22.21 -13.53 22.29
CA MET A 80 -21.57 -12.24 22.56
C MET A 80 -21.76 -11.22 21.43
N ASP A 81 -21.87 -11.66 20.18
CA ASP A 81 -22.00 -10.74 19.04
C ASP A 81 -23.37 -10.03 19.07
N LYS A 82 -24.43 -10.80 19.35
CA LYS A 82 -25.79 -10.28 19.58
C LYS A 82 -25.90 -9.43 20.84
N ALA A 83 -25.15 -9.76 21.90
CA ALA A 83 -25.12 -8.97 23.12
C ALA A 83 -24.39 -7.63 22.93
N THR A 84 -23.41 -7.57 22.04
CA THR A 84 -22.59 -6.37 21.79
C THR A 84 -23.35 -5.33 20.97
N MET A 85 -23.93 -5.73 19.82
CA MET A 85 -24.75 -4.84 19.00
C MET A 85 -25.74 -5.60 18.12
N GLY A 86 -26.84 -4.95 17.76
CA GLY A 86 -27.78 -5.50 16.79
C GLY A 86 -27.20 -5.56 15.37
N VAL A 87 -27.64 -6.55 14.61
CA VAL A 87 -27.28 -6.78 13.18
C VAL A 87 -27.26 -5.50 12.35
N ARG A 88 -28.38 -4.77 12.32
CA ARG A 88 -28.51 -3.56 11.49
C ARG A 88 -27.49 -2.50 11.89
N ARG A 89 -27.25 -2.36 13.20
CA ARG A 89 -26.29 -1.40 13.73
C ARG A 89 -24.87 -1.75 13.29
N TYR A 90 -24.52 -3.02 13.27
CA TYR A 90 -23.23 -3.50 12.77
C TYR A 90 -23.05 -3.17 11.28
N GLU A 91 -24.05 -3.48 10.44
CA GLU A 91 -24.02 -3.19 9.00
C GLU A 91 -23.91 -1.70 8.71
N ASP A 92 -24.63 -0.86 9.45
CA ASP A 92 -24.56 0.60 9.34
C ASP A 92 -23.14 1.09 9.67
N ILE A 93 -22.58 0.65 10.80
CA ILE A 93 -21.23 1.05 11.21
C ILE A 93 -20.21 0.60 10.15
N ARG A 94 -20.25 -0.66 9.72
CA ARG A 94 -19.34 -1.21 8.70
C ARG A 94 -19.41 -0.42 7.40
N SER A 95 -20.60 -0.06 6.95
CA SER A 95 -20.81 0.61 5.66
C SER A 95 -20.44 2.09 5.69
N PHE A 96 -20.69 2.77 6.81
CA PHE A 96 -20.55 4.22 6.94
C PHE A 96 -19.29 4.68 7.69
N MET A 97 -18.46 3.77 8.21
CA MET A 97 -17.20 4.13 8.87
C MET A 97 -16.26 4.89 7.93
N ARG A 98 -15.87 6.10 8.31
CA ARG A 98 -14.93 6.96 7.57
C ARG A 98 -13.94 7.59 8.54
N PHE A 99 -12.68 7.70 8.11
CA PHE A 99 -11.58 8.20 8.94
C PHE A 99 -11.07 9.59 8.52
N ASP A 100 -11.78 10.25 7.61
CA ASP A 100 -11.26 11.40 6.90
C ASP A 100 -12.38 12.33 6.41
N ASP A 101 -12.08 13.63 6.31
CA ASP A 101 -13.02 14.65 5.84
C ASP A 101 -13.10 14.66 4.30
N LYS A 102 -14.31 14.36 3.80
CA LYS A 102 -14.63 14.33 2.37
C LYS A 102 -14.36 15.67 1.67
N ARG A 103 -14.48 16.81 2.38
CA ARG A 103 -14.35 18.15 1.78
C ARG A 103 -12.91 18.47 1.38
N THR A 104 -11.94 18.01 2.17
CA THR A 104 -10.51 18.30 1.97
C THR A 104 -9.78 17.18 1.24
N ARG A 105 -10.39 15.99 1.16
CA ARG A 105 -9.83 14.83 0.45
C ARG A 105 -9.42 15.08 -1.01
N PRO A 106 -10.21 15.73 -1.90
CA PRO A 106 -9.85 15.79 -3.32
C PRO A 106 -8.50 16.46 -3.56
N ILE A 107 -8.20 17.53 -2.83
CA ILE A 107 -6.92 18.27 -2.92
C ILE A 107 -5.77 17.38 -2.44
N ARG A 108 -5.94 16.65 -1.33
CA ARG A 108 -4.90 15.77 -0.79
C ARG A 108 -4.71 14.48 -1.59
N GLN A 109 -5.74 14.02 -2.29
CA GLN A 109 -5.68 12.77 -3.07
C GLN A 109 -4.80 12.90 -4.33
N GLU A 110 -4.54 14.12 -4.78
CA GLU A 110 -3.59 14.42 -5.86
C GLU A 110 -2.14 14.09 -5.43
N THR A 111 -1.78 14.40 -4.18
CA THR A 111 -0.44 14.16 -3.64
C THR A 111 -0.31 12.84 -2.91
N ASP A 112 -1.35 12.42 -2.18
CA ASP A 112 -1.35 11.24 -1.31
C ASP A 112 -2.50 10.28 -1.68
N HIS A 113 -2.15 9.15 -2.28
CA HIS A 113 -3.12 8.10 -2.61
C HIS A 113 -3.77 7.45 -1.37
N MET A 114 -3.16 7.59 -0.18
CA MET A 114 -3.68 7.08 1.09
C MET A 114 -4.42 8.16 1.92
N ALA A 115 -4.75 9.31 1.31
CA ALA A 115 -5.34 10.46 2.02
C ALA A 115 -6.58 10.11 2.87
N ALA A 116 -7.37 9.12 2.44
CA ALA A 116 -8.58 8.69 3.14
C ALA A 116 -8.34 7.98 4.49
N PHE A 117 -7.11 7.51 4.76
CA PHE A 117 -6.73 6.79 5.98
C PHE A 117 -5.47 7.36 6.66
N ARG A 118 -4.78 8.31 6.00
CA ARG A 118 -3.50 8.89 6.43
C ARG A 118 -3.47 9.31 7.90
N TYR A 119 -4.49 10.05 8.36
CA TYR A 119 -4.53 10.56 9.74
C TYR A 119 -4.45 9.44 10.79
N VAL A 120 -5.23 8.37 10.62
CA VAL A 120 -5.25 7.24 11.55
C VAL A 120 -3.93 6.48 11.51
N TRP A 121 -3.37 6.30 10.31
CA TRP A 121 -2.08 5.67 10.12
C TRP A 121 -0.95 6.42 10.84
N ASP A 122 -0.91 7.74 10.69
CA ASP A 122 0.13 8.56 11.33
C ASP A 122 -0.01 8.52 12.86
N CYS A 123 -1.24 8.57 13.38
CA CYS A 123 -1.50 8.41 14.81
C CYS A 123 -1.03 7.05 15.32
N PHE A 124 -1.29 5.98 14.55
CA PHE A 124 -0.85 4.63 14.88
C PHE A 124 0.67 4.52 14.92
N LEU A 125 1.38 5.04 13.90
CA LEU A 125 2.84 5.02 13.85
C LEU A 125 3.48 5.82 14.98
N VAL A 126 2.97 7.02 15.27
CA VAL A 126 3.48 7.86 16.37
C VAL A 126 3.29 7.16 17.71
N ASN A 127 2.14 6.53 17.92
CA ASN A 127 1.88 5.79 19.16
C ASN A 127 2.77 4.55 19.26
N GLY A 128 2.94 3.78 18.18
CA GLY A 128 3.80 2.59 18.17
C GLY A 128 5.24 2.91 18.54
N ARG A 129 5.81 3.97 17.94
CA ARG A 129 7.19 4.42 18.22
C ARG A 129 7.40 4.93 19.64
N ARG A 130 6.36 5.45 20.28
CA ARG A 130 6.43 6.00 21.65
C ARG A 130 6.35 4.92 22.73
N GLN A 131 5.67 3.81 22.46
CA GLN A 131 5.39 2.79 23.48
C GLN A 131 6.48 1.72 23.58
N PHE A 132 7.35 1.59 22.58
CA PHE A 132 8.33 0.51 22.52
C PHE A 132 9.72 1.01 22.10
N ILE A 133 10.73 0.61 22.86
CA ILE A 133 12.15 0.81 22.52
C ILE A 133 12.67 -0.55 22.03
N PRO A 134 13.08 -0.67 20.76
CA PRO A 134 13.61 -1.92 20.23
C PRO A 134 14.98 -2.26 20.84
N SER A 135 15.32 -3.54 20.83
CA SER A 135 16.66 -4.05 21.17
C SER A 135 17.60 -3.94 19.97
N ASP A 136 18.85 -4.39 20.13
CA ASP A 136 19.93 -4.26 19.14
C ASP A 136 19.65 -4.99 17.82
N CYS A 137 18.85 -6.06 17.86
CA CYS A 137 18.50 -6.85 16.68
C CYS A 137 17.09 -6.49 16.20
N VAL A 138 17.01 -5.71 15.12
CA VAL A 138 15.76 -5.34 14.45
C VAL A 138 15.77 -5.88 13.02
N THR A 139 14.64 -6.47 12.61
CA THR A 139 14.44 -6.93 11.24
C THR A 139 13.48 -6.00 10.52
N VAL A 140 13.86 -5.55 9.33
CA VAL A 140 12.97 -4.83 8.42
C VAL A 140 12.55 -5.82 7.34
N ASP A 141 11.25 -5.99 7.17
CA ASP A 141 10.66 -6.87 6.16
C ASP A 141 9.37 -6.24 5.66
N GLU A 142 8.87 -6.72 4.54
CA GLU A 142 7.64 -6.25 3.91
C GLU A 142 6.42 -7.06 4.37
N GLN A 143 5.33 -6.39 4.70
CA GLN A 143 4.05 -7.02 4.97
C GLN A 143 3.14 -6.93 3.75
N LEU A 144 2.64 -8.08 3.31
CA LEU A 144 1.81 -8.21 2.11
C LEU A 144 0.36 -8.53 2.45
N VAL A 145 -0.50 -7.52 2.47
CA VAL A 145 -1.94 -7.65 2.82
C VAL A 145 -2.76 -7.99 1.57
N PRO A 146 -3.42 -9.16 1.50
CA PRO A 146 -4.30 -9.50 0.37
C PRO A 146 -5.43 -8.49 0.21
N PHE A 147 -5.62 -7.95 -0.99
CA PHE A 147 -6.70 -7.01 -1.26
C PHE A 147 -7.13 -7.05 -2.73
N ARG A 148 -8.43 -7.18 -2.98
CA ARG A 148 -9.03 -7.22 -4.33
C ARG A 148 -10.00 -6.06 -4.63
N GLY A 149 -9.98 -4.99 -3.83
CA GLY A 149 -10.79 -3.81 -4.09
C GLY A 149 -10.20 -2.87 -5.13
N ARG A 150 -10.87 -1.74 -5.41
CA ARG A 150 -10.33 -0.67 -6.25
C ARG A 150 -9.44 0.25 -5.41
N CYS A 151 -8.13 0.11 -5.55
CA CYS A 151 -7.16 0.98 -4.90
C CYS A 151 -5.96 1.21 -5.83
N LYS A 152 -5.39 2.44 -5.80
CA LYS A 152 -4.32 2.87 -6.71
C LYS A 152 -2.96 2.21 -6.43
N PHE A 153 -2.75 1.71 -5.21
CA PHE A 153 -1.46 1.15 -4.75
C PHE A 153 -1.52 -0.37 -4.54
N ILE A 154 -2.38 -1.04 -5.29
CA ILE A 154 -2.39 -2.51 -5.33
C ILE A 154 -1.24 -2.97 -6.22
N GLN A 155 -0.44 -3.89 -5.69
CA GLN A 155 0.61 -4.54 -6.43
C GLN A 155 0.21 -5.97 -6.79
N TYR A 156 0.57 -6.37 -8.00
CA TYR A 156 0.42 -7.73 -8.47
C TYR A 156 1.72 -8.51 -8.27
N MET A 157 1.64 -9.66 -7.59
CA MET A 157 2.76 -10.56 -7.35
C MET A 157 2.36 -12.00 -7.70
N PRO A 158 2.68 -12.50 -8.91
CA PRO A 158 2.21 -13.81 -9.38
C PRO A 158 2.83 -14.98 -8.60
N SER A 159 4.00 -14.79 -7.99
CA SER A 159 4.72 -15.80 -7.22
C SER A 159 4.19 -16.00 -5.80
N LYS A 160 3.23 -15.19 -5.35
CA LYS A 160 2.66 -15.25 -4.00
C LYS A 160 1.21 -15.77 -4.06
N PRO A 161 0.71 -16.47 -3.02
CA PRO A 161 -0.61 -17.15 -3.06
C PRO A 161 -1.78 -16.21 -3.36
N ALA A 162 -1.98 -15.14 -2.57
CA ALA A 162 -2.80 -14.01 -3.00
C ALA A 162 -2.03 -13.16 -4.02
N LYS A 163 -2.56 -13.02 -5.24
CA LYS A 163 -1.85 -12.34 -6.33
C LYS A 163 -1.93 -10.81 -6.25
N TYR A 164 -2.99 -10.26 -5.66
CA TYR A 164 -3.25 -8.82 -5.54
C TYR A 164 -3.15 -8.37 -4.09
N ARG A 165 -2.32 -7.37 -3.82
CA ARG A 165 -1.95 -7.01 -2.44
C ARG A 165 -1.68 -5.53 -2.24
N ILE A 166 -1.76 -5.11 -0.98
CA ILE A 166 -1.19 -3.87 -0.48
C ILE A 166 0.14 -4.22 0.18
N GLN A 167 1.23 -3.62 -0.31
CA GLN A 167 2.57 -3.76 0.27
C GLN A 167 2.78 -2.68 1.34
N ILE A 168 3.26 -3.08 2.52
CA ILE A 168 3.57 -2.22 3.66
C ILE A 168 5.02 -2.49 4.07
N PHE A 169 5.76 -1.44 4.43
CA PHE A 169 7.14 -1.48 4.93
C PHE A 169 7.22 -0.90 6.35
#